data_AF-A0A8J4PZR5-F1
#
_entry.id   AF-A0A8J4PZR5-F1
#
_cell.length_a   1.000
_cell.length_b   1.000
_cell.length_c   1.000
_cell.angle_alpha   90.00
_cell.angle_beta   90.00
_cell.angle_gamma   90.00
#
_symmetry.space_group_name_H-M   'P 1'
#
loop_
_entity.id
_entity.type
_entity.pdbx_description
1 polymer ?
#
loop_
_entity_poly.entity_id
_entity_poly.type
_entity_poly.pdbx_seq_one_letter_code
_entity_poly.pdbx_strand_id
1 'polypeptide(L)'
;MFLLILLLTGQLLFLSCLGQMHGYQQVKCVDFLTQFQNDRYCAMVSFTGVSRSLSIYSWKGHLQFSANDQSFVNINNIRGLDSNSVVCNKLDDNNNNNNITQPFSIDNISIINSFSISIEGTLTISTEYTNSILDLICFKGDFAFFQWNNINYILSISNYRECPKLEFGDSCSEDTTVPPINSQTNFNINFNIKIIQQWTNGGKTFYIYSVSLINNGNDSIDYIEISKIGFNPIEYWNIIILENKNYGLPIWVSQLGSGKSHTFGFISTQYPLDFKVVTIHKVITTTTRTTSINYF
;
A
#
# COMPACT_ATOMS: atom_id res chain seq x y z
N MET A 1 9.00 3.52 -30.27
CA MET A 1 8.29 4.82 -30.26
C MET A 1 7.21 4.88 -29.18
N PHE A 2 6.32 3.89 -29.05
CA PHE A 2 5.30 3.83 -27.97
C PHE A 2 5.87 3.83 -26.53
N LEU A 3 7.03 3.19 -26.29
CA LEU A 3 7.68 3.19 -24.98
C LEU A 3 8.22 4.58 -24.56
N LEU A 4 8.61 5.41 -25.53
CA LEU A 4 9.11 6.77 -25.28
C LEU A 4 7.96 7.72 -24.91
N ILE A 5 6.78 7.51 -25.50
CA ILE A 5 5.56 8.28 -25.21
C ILE A 5 5.06 7.97 -23.79
N LEU A 6 5.10 6.70 -23.36
CA LEU A 6 4.74 6.29 -21.99
C LEU A 6 5.68 6.87 -20.92
N LEU A 7 6.99 6.91 -21.20
CA LEU A 7 7.99 7.52 -20.30
C LEU A 7 7.83 9.04 -20.20
N LEU A 8 7.54 9.73 -21.32
CA LEU A 8 7.26 11.16 -21.34
C LEU A 8 5.94 11.49 -20.63
N THR A 9 4.88 10.68 -20.79
CA THR A 9 3.61 10.90 -20.07
C THR A 9 3.73 10.64 -18.57
N GLY A 10 4.58 9.68 -18.14
CA GLY A 10 4.84 9.43 -16.72
C GLY A 10 5.59 10.58 -16.04
N GLN A 11 6.60 11.15 -16.70
CA GLN A 11 7.30 12.33 -16.19
C GLN A 11 6.44 13.60 -16.22
N LEU A 12 5.60 13.77 -17.26
CA LEU A 12 4.64 14.87 -17.34
C LEU A 12 3.54 14.75 -16.28
N LEU A 13 3.10 13.53 -15.92
CA LEU A 13 2.18 13.32 -14.81
C LEU A 13 2.82 13.70 -13.47
N PHE A 14 4.07 13.31 -13.24
CA PHE A 14 4.84 13.71 -12.04
C PHE A 14 5.04 15.23 -11.95
N LEU A 15 5.35 15.88 -13.08
CA LEU A 15 5.49 17.35 -13.18
C LEU A 15 4.15 18.09 -13.08
N SER A 16 3.05 17.51 -13.57
CA SER A 16 1.71 18.10 -13.46
C SER A 16 1.11 17.93 -12.06
N CYS A 17 1.45 16.86 -11.33
CA CYS A 17 1.21 16.78 -9.89
C CYS A 17 1.96 17.89 -9.15
N LEU A 18 3.24 18.14 -9.47
CA LEU A 18 3.99 19.26 -8.90
C LEU A 18 3.37 20.62 -9.26
N GLY A 19 2.86 20.78 -10.49
CA GLY A 19 2.21 22.01 -10.96
C GLY A 19 0.82 22.27 -10.36
N GLN A 20 0.11 21.25 -9.85
CA GLN A 20 -1.17 21.43 -9.14
C GLN A 20 -1.03 21.47 -7.61
N MET A 21 0.18 21.29 -7.08
CA MET A 21 0.50 21.54 -5.66
C MET A 21 0.66 23.04 -5.34
N HIS A 22 -0.22 23.90 -5.87
CA HIS A 22 -0.24 25.35 -5.59
C HIS A 22 -0.57 25.69 -4.11
N GLY A 23 -0.70 24.70 -3.23
CA GLY A 23 -0.90 24.87 -1.79
C GLY A 23 0.30 24.51 -0.91
N TYR A 24 1.36 23.89 -1.44
CA TYR A 24 2.51 23.49 -0.63
C TYR A 24 3.58 24.58 -0.64
N GLN A 25 3.45 25.50 0.31
CA GLN A 25 4.47 26.50 0.57
C GLN A 25 5.71 25.83 1.15
N GLN A 26 6.86 25.99 0.48
CA GLN A 26 8.15 25.63 1.05
C GLN A 26 8.35 26.43 2.35
N VAL A 27 8.78 25.75 3.40
CA VAL A 27 9.04 26.36 4.72
C VAL A 27 10.51 26.16 5.09
N LYS A 28 10.98 26.88 6.10
CA LYS A 28 12.29 26.60 6.67
C LYS A 28 12.23 25.24 7.35
N CYS A 29 13.28 24.43 7.18
CA CYS A 29 13.33 23.11 7.81
C CYS A 29 13.26 23.17 9.33
N VAL A 30 13.77 24.26 9.94
CA VAL A 30 13.59 24.53 11.37
C VAL A 30 12.12 24.48 11.76
N ASP A 31 11.24 25.19 11.03
CA ASP A 31 9.80 25.22 11.34
C ASP A 31 9.16 23.82 11.20
N PHE A 32 9.55 23.06 10.18
CA PHE A 32 9.07 21.69 9.94
C PHE A 32 9.57 20.68 10.98
N LEU A 33 10.82 20.79 11.42
CA LEU A 33 11.46 19.80 12.29
C LEU A 33 11.22 20.11 13.77
N THR A 34 11.02 21.37 14.15
CA THR A 34 10.75 21.77 15.55
C THR A 34 9.47 21.13 16.09
N GLN A 35 8.47 20.85 15.25
CA GLN A 35 7.26 20.15 15.70
C GLN A 35 7.54 18.71 16.20
N PHE A 36 8.68 18.12 15.82
CA PHE A 36 9.09 16.80 16.24
C PHE A 36 10.13 16.81 17.37
N GLN A 37 10.62 17.99 17.80
CA GLN A 37 11.67 18.12 18.83
C GLN A 37 11.16 17.73 20.22
N ASN A 38 11.33 16.46 20.58
CA ASN A 38 11.08 15.98 21.93
C ASN A 38 12.06 14.86 22.28
N ASP A 39 12.92 15.10 23.25
CA ASP A 39 13.98 14.18 23.70
C ASP A 39 13.44 12.91 24.36
N ARG A 40 12.17 12.93 24.81
CA ARG A 40 11.48 11.78 25.42
C ARG A 40 10.69 10.94 24.42
N TYR A 41 10.56 11.39 23.17
CA TYR A 41 9.78 10.70 22.16
C TYR A 41 10.72 10.03 21.16
N CYS A 42 10.23 8.93 20.60
CA CYS A 42 10.84 8.26 19.47
C CYS A 42 10.29 8.88 18.19
N ALA A 43 11.15 9.51 17.40
CA ALA A 43 10.79 10.01 16.08
C ALA A 43 10.97 8.87 15.07
N MET A 44 9.88 8.27 14.62
CA MET A 44 9.92 7.31 13.52
C MET A 44 10.08 8.08 12.21
N VAL A 45 11.09 7.72 11.43
CA VAL A 45 11.33 8.26 10.10
C VAL A 45 11.04 7.19 9.06
N SER A 46 10.37 7.58 7.98
CA SER A 46 10.26 6.77 6.78
C SER A 46 10.54 7.61 5.56
N PHE A 47 11.30 7.08 4.61
CA PHE A 47 11.49 7.75 3.33
C PHE A 47 11.47 6.78 2.16
N THR A 48 10.82 7.20 1.08
CA THR A 48 10.66 6.38 -0.13
C THR A 48 11.11 7.16 -1.36
N GLY A 49 11.87 6.50 -2.22
CA GLY A 49 12.37 7.06 -3.47
C GLY A 49 12.08 6.12 -4.64
N VAL A 50 11.94 6.69 -5.83
CA VAL A 50 11.74 5.94 -7.07
C VAL A 50 12.88 6.27 -8.02
N SER A 51 13.63 5.25 -8.45
CA SER A 51 14.73 5.42 -9.41
C SER A 51 14.21 5.58 -10.84
N ARG A 52 15.12 5.90 -11.76
CA ARG A 52 14.82 5.96 -13.20
C ARG A 52 14.41 4.60 -13.80
N SER A 53 14.82 3.49 -13.17
CA SER A 53 14.38 2.13 -13.55
C SER A 53 13.01 1.77 -12.98
N LEU A 54 12.32 2.72 -12.33
CA LEU A 54 11.07 2.50 -11.59
C LEU A 54 11.23 1.56 -10.39
N SER A 55 12.46 1.34 -9.93
CA SER A 55 12.70 0.62 -8.68
C SER A 55 12.34 1.51 -7.50
N ILE A 56 11.60 0.98 -6.55
CA ILE A 56 11.14 1.66 -5.34
C ILE A 56 12.08 1.29 -4.20
N TYR A 57 12.64 2.29 -3.54
CA TYR A 57 13.48 2.15 -2.35
C TYR A 57 12.72 2.71 -1.17
N SER A 58 12.44 1.87 -0.17
CA SER A 58 11.72 2.29 1.03
C SER A 58 12.57 2.05 2.26
N TRP A 59 12.69 3.08 3.10
CA TRP A 59 13.51 3.07 4.30
C TRP A 59 12.67 3.42 5.52
N LYS A 60 12.97 2.79 6.67
CA LYS A 60 12.34 3.07 7.96
C LYS A 60 13.34 2.96 9.10
N GLY A 61 13.21 3.84 10.08
CA GLY A 61 14.10 3.90 11.24
C GLY A 61 13.53 4.68 12.40
N HIS A 62 14.26 4.64 13.52
CA HIS A 62 13.95 5.42 14.72
C HIS A 62 15.05 6.43 14.97
N LEU A 63 14.65 7.67 15.24
CA LEU A 63 15.51 8.77 15.61
C LEU A 63 15.16 9.24 17.03
N GLN A 64 16.14 9.81 17.71
CA GLN A 64 15.96 10.57 18.94
C GLN A 64 16.52 11.97 18.75
N PHE A 65 15.82 12.97 19.28
CA PHE A 65 16.32 14.33 19.27
C PHE A 65 17.42 14.52 20.32
N SER A 66 18.63 14.89 19.87
CA SER A 66 19.76 15.33 20.70
C SER A 66 19.69 16.85 20.86
N ALA A 67 19.36 17.33 22.06
CA ALA A 67 19.32 18.76 22.35
C ALA A 67 20.71 19.43 22.28
N ASN A 68 21.77 18.68 22.56
CA ASN A 68 23.16 19.17 22.50
C ASN A 68 23.58 19.46 21.06
N ASP A 69 23.26 18.54 20.15
CA ASP A 69 23.67 18.61 18.74
C ASP A 69 22.61 19.28 17.86
N GLN A 70 21.48 19.70 18.44
CA GLN A 70 20.30 20.23 17.74
C GLN A 70 19.92 19.36 16.53
N SER A 71 19.95 18.03 16.70
CA SER A 71 19.75 17.09 15.60
C SER A 71 18.98 15.85 16.03
N PHE A 72 18.26 15.25 15.09
CA PHE A 72 17.71 13.92 15.21
C PHE A 72 18.79 12.92 14.82
N VAL A 73 19.09 11.96 15.70
CA VAL A 73 20.11 10.94 15.47
C VAL A 73 19.47 9.57 15.55
N ASN A 74 19.85 8.65 14.67
CA ASN A 74 19.30 7.31 14.68
C ASN A 74 19.64 6.55 15.96
N ILE A 75 18.62 5.98 16.62
CA ILE A 75 18.79 5.15 17.82
C ILE A 75 19.35 3.78 17.43
N ASN A 76 18.85 3.24 16.32
CA ASN A 76 19.23 1.97 15.73
C ASN A 76 19.50 2.17 14.23
N ASN A 77 20.05 1.16 13.58
CA ASN A 77 20.24 1.20 12.12
C ASN A 77 18.90 1.42 11.40
N ILE A 78 18.92 2.25 10.35
CA ILE A 78 17.79 2.40 9.44
C ILE A 78 17.81 1.23 8.46
N ARG A 79 16.66 0.59 8.30
CA ARG A 79 16.50 -0.56 7.40
C ARG A 79 15.88 -0.09 6.10
N GLY A 80 16.26 -0.70 5.00
CA GLY A 80 15.77 -0.40 3.67
C GLY A 80 15.39 -1.65 2.89
N LEU A 81 14.37 -1.53 2.05
CA LEU A 81 13.91 -2.53 1.09
C LEU A 81 13.93 -1.92 -0.32
N ASP A 82 14.24 -2.75 -1.33
CA ASP A 82 14.22 -2.40 -2.75
C ASP A 82 13.16 -3.26 -3.46
N SER A 83 12.35 -2.67 -4.34
CA SER A 83 11.43 -3.42 -5.20
C SER A 83 12.12 -4.45 -6.10
N ASN A 84 13.42 -4.31 -6.38
CA ASN A 84 14.16 -5.33 -7.12
C ASN A 84 14.35 -6.62 -6.31
N SER A 85 14.13 -6.58 -4.99
CA SER A 85 14.13 -7.75 -4.13
C SER A 85 12.72 -8.33 -3.93
N VAL A 86 11.76 -8.19 -4.86
CA VAL A 86 10.47 -8.87 -4.70
C VAL A 86 10.69 -10.39 -4.72
N VAL A 87 10.65 -11.02 -3.55
CA VAL A 87 10.49 -12.46 -3.43
C VAL A 87 9.16 -12.66 -2.74
N CYS A 88 8.19 -13.20 -3.49
CA CYS A 88 7.10 -13.92 -2.84
C CYS A 88 7.76 -15.13 -2.20
N ASN A 89 8.13 -15.04 -0.91
CA ASN A 89 8.61 -16.22 -0.20
C ASN A 89 7.46 -17.23 -0.27
N LYS A 90 7.67 -18.26 -1.09
CA LYS A 90 6.87 -19.48 -1.00
C LYS A 90 7.03 -19.96 0.43
N LEU A 91 5.88 -20.22 1.05
CA LEU A 91 5.72 -21.03 2.26
C LEU A 91 6.95 -21.90 2.48
N ASP A 92 7.64 -21.66 3.59
CA ASP A 92 8.73 -22.53 4.03
C ASP A 92 8.18 -23.98 4.08
N ASP A 93 8.97 -24.97 3.63
CA ASP A 93 8.56 -26.38 3.50
C ASP A 93 8.07 -27.00 4.85
N ASN A 94 8.20 -26.25 5.94
CA ASN A 94 7.79 -26.59 7.30
C ASN A 94 6.39 -26.06 7.72
N ASN A 95 5.57 -25.53 6.80
CA ASN A 95 4.14 -25.25 7.06
C ASN A 95 3.85 -24.27 8.22
N ASN A 96 4.84 -23.48 8.65
CA ASN A 96 4.64 -22.43 9.65
C ASN A 96 4.21 -21.15 8.95
N ASN A 97 2.91 -20.87 9.04
CA ASN A 97 2.21 -19.74 8.43
C ASN A 97 2.65 -18.40 9.04
N ASN A 98 3.81 -17.87 8.65
CA ASN A 98 4.05 -16.44 8.78
C ASN A 98 3.37 -15.74 7.60
N ASN A 99 2.05 -15.54 7.74
CA ASN A 99 1.19 -14.78 6.83
C ASN A 99 1.65 -13.31 6.79
N ILE A 100 2.74 -13.02 6.11
CA ILE A 100 3.16 -11.65 5.82
C ILE A 100 3.28 -11.56 4.31
N THR A 101 2.25 -11.03 3.66
CA THR A 101 2.33 -10.63 2.26
C THR A 101 2.99 -9.26 2.24
N GLN A 102 4.31 -9.25 2.15
CA GLN A 102 5.07 -8.02 1.97
C GLN A 102 5.53 -7.94 0.51
N PRO A 103 5.39 -6.78 -0.15
CA PRO A 103 5.77 -6.62 -1.55
C PRO A 103 7.28 -6.69 -1.79
N PHE A 104 8.10 -6.83 -0.74
CA PHE A 104 9.56 -6.80 -0.79
C PHE A 104 10.14 -7.97 0.01
N SER A 105 11.21 -8.61 -0.47
CA SER A 105 11.95 -9.62 0.29
C SER A 105 12.70 -8.96 1.45
N ILE A 106 12.50 -9.50 2.64
CA ILE A 106 13.25 -9.16 3.86
C ILE A 106 14.63 -9.82 3.93
N ASP A 107 14.93 -10.74 3.02
CA ASP A 107 16.20 -11.48 3.08
C ASP A 107 17.38 -10.59 2.66
N ASN A 108 17.09 -9.55 1.86
CA ASN A 108 18.06 -8.58 1.37
C ASN A 108 17.79 -7.16 1.93
N ILE A 109 17.74 -7.02 3.25
CA ILE A 109 17.59 -5.71 3.91
C ILE A 109 18.88 -4.90 3.75
N SER A 110 18.76 -3.70 3.18
CA SER A 110 19.82 -2.70 3.18
C SER A 110 19.86 -1.99 4.53
N ILE A 111 21.07 -1.59 4.96
CA ILE A 111 21.30 -0.99 6.28
C ILE A 111 22.02 0.35 6.11
N ILE A 112 21.49 1.40 6.75
CA ILE A 112 22.20 2.66 6.98
C ILE A 112 22.63 2.66 8.45
N ASN A 113 23.94 2.76 8.68
CA ASN A 113 24.55 2.62 9.99
C ASN A 113 24.41 3.90 10.81
N SER A 114 24.57 5.05 10.17
CA SER A 114 24.37 6.35 10.80
C SER A 114 23.50 7.24 9.91
N PHE A 115 22.50 7.84 10.53
CA PHE A 115 21.57 8.75 9.91
C PHE A 115 21.25 9.86 10.90
N SER A 116 21.43 11.11 10.49
CA SER A 116 21.06 12.25 11.32
C SER A 116 20.48 13.40 10.51
N ILE A 117 19.57 14.15 11.12
CA ILE A 117 18.95 15.34 10.54
C ILE A 117 19.15 16.50 11.51
N SER A 118 19.93 17.51 11.13
CA SER A 118 20.04 18.75 11.91
C SER A 118 18.74 19.55 11.83
N ILE A 119 18.47 20.39 12.84
CA ILE A 119 17.27 21.22 12.87
C ILE A 119 17.22 22.21 11.69
N GLU A 120 18.38 22.59 11.14
CA GLU A 120 18.51 23.44 9.97
C GLU A 120 18.14 22.73 8.67
N GLY A 121 17.99 21.41 8.69
CA GLY A 121 17.65 20.60 7.51
C GLY A 121 18.84 19.90 6.86
N THR A 122 20.01 19.85 7.51
CA THR A 122 21.16 19.10 6.99
C THR A 122 21.01 17.62 7.34
N LEU A 123 20.95 16.78 6.32
CA LEU A 123 20.82 15.33 6.43
C LEU A 123 22.19 14.66 6.22
N THR A 124 22.63 13.85 7.17
CA THR A 124 23.82 13.01 7.05
C THR A 124 23.41 11.55 6.93
N ILE A 125 23.87 10.86 5.89
CA ILE A 125 23.66 9.44 5.66
C ILE A 125 25.01 8.75 5.53
N SER A 126 25.28 7.81 6.42
CA SER A 126 26.49 6.98 6.39
C SER A 126 26.12 5.51 6.24
N THR A 127 26.59 4.92 5.14
CA THR A 127 26.54 3.48 4.86
C THR A 127 27.92 2.86 5.12
N GLU A 128 28.07 1.56 4.86
CA GLU A 128 29.39 0.91 4.89
C GLU A 128 30.38 1.54 3.88
N TYR A 129 29.88 2.07 2.76
CA TYR A 129 30.72 2.48 1.63
C TYR A 129 30.80 3.99 1.43
N THR A 130 29.81 4.74 1.92
CA THR A 130 29.65 6.16 1.58
C THR A 130 29.17 6.97 2.77
N ASN A 131 29.74 8.16 2.94
CA ASN A 131 29.19 9.20 3.80
C ASN A 131 28.69 10.36 2.92
N SER A 132 27.41 10.70 3.04
CA SER A 132 26.75 11.73 2.25
C SER A 132 26.17 12.80 3.17
N ILE A 133 26.42 14.06 2.84
CA ILE A 133 25.79 15.23 3.47
C ILE A 133 24.88 15.86 2.43
N LEU A 134 23.60 16.03 2.78
CA LEU A 134 22.52 16.39 1.88
C LEU A 134 21.68 17.49 2.52
N ASP A 135 20.98 18.28 1.71
CA ASP A 135 20.03 19.28 2.18
C ASP A 135 18.60 18.77 2.06
N LEU A 136 17.80 18.97 3.11
CA LEU A 136 16.35 18.76 3.07
C LEU A 136 15.65 19.97 2.48
N ILE A 137 14.63 19.69 1.67
CA ILE A 137 13.65 20.66 1.18
C ILE A 137 12.35 20.41 1.93
N CYS A 138 12.04 21.28 2.88
CA CYS A 138 10.90 21.12 3.77
C CYS A 138 9.67 21.88 3.27
N PHE A 139 8.49 21.28 3.43
CA PHE A 139 7.20 21.86 3.04
C PHE A 139 6.27 21.93 4.24
N LYS A 140 5.29 22.84 4.18
CA LYS A 140 4.24 22.89 5.19
C LYS A 140 3.44 21.58 5.15
N GLY A 141 3.50 20.80 6.23
CA GLY A 141 2.86 19.48 6.34
C GLY A 141 3.78 18.47 7.03
N ASP A 142 3.58 17.19 6.71
CA ASP A 142 4.24 16.07 7.41
C ASP A 142 5.38 15.44 6.58
N PHE A 143 5.84 16.11 5.51
CA PHE A 143 6.88 15.59 4.64
C PHE A 143 7.94 16.60 4.21
N ALA A 144 9.13 16.08 3.90
CA ALA A 144 10.27 16.78 3.31
C ALA A 144 10.83 15.97 2.13
N PHE A 145 11.68 16.59 1.32
CA PHE A 145 12.35 15.91 0.20
C PHE A 145 13.86 16.05 0.29
N PHE A 146 14.58 15.08 -0.25
CA PHE A 146 16.02 15.19 -0.50
C PHE A 146 16.40 14.33 -1.70
N GLN A 147 17.59 14.56 -2.25
CA GLN A 147 18.14 13.74 -3.32
C GLN A 147 19.35 12.95 -2.80
N TRP A 148 19.36 11.64 -3.00
CA TRP A 148 20.48 10.77 -2.63
C TRP A 148 20.73 9.73 -3.73
N ASN A 149 21.98 9.56 -4.16
CA ASN A 149 22.36 8.67 -5.26
C ASN A 149 21.52 8.87 -6.54
N ASN A 150 21.24 10.13 -6.91
CA ASN A 150 20.39 10.52 -8.03
C ASN A 150 18.91 10.08 -7.94
N ILE A 151 18.44 9.70 -6.76
CA ILE A 151 17.04 9.35 -6.48
C ILE A 151 16.44 10.44 -5.60
N ASN A 152 15.25 10.92 -5.96
CA ASN A 152 14.49 11.85 -5.12
C ASN A 152 13.69 11.04 -4.10
N TYR A 153 13.87 11.36 -2.83
CA TYR A 153 13.19 10.74 -1.71
C TYR A 153 12.16 11.69 -1.12
N ILE A 154 11.01 11.12 -0.75
CA ILE A 154 10.02 11.76 0.11
C ILE A 154 10.24 11.21 1.51
N LEU A 155 10.42 12.08 2.48
CA LEU A 155 10.66 11.77 3.89
C LEU A 155 9.46 12.19 4.73
N SER A 156 9.04 11.33 5.64
CA SER A 156 7.98 11.55 6.62
C SER A 156 8.51 11.25 8.02
N ILE A 157 8.08 12.05 9.00
CA ILE A 157 8.44 11.88 10.42
C ILE A 157 7.16 11.80 11.25
N SER A 158 7.16 10.95 12.28
CA SER A 158 6.07 10.85 13.25
C SER A 158 6.62 10.57 14.64
N ASN A 159 6.03 11.18 15.67
CA ASN A 159 6.48 11.04 17.06
C ASN A 159 5.64 10.05 17.85
N TYR A 160 6.31 9.17 18.58
CA TYR A 160 5.71 8.17 19.45
C TYR A 160 6.32 8.24 20.84
N ARG A 161 5.54 7.91 21.88
CA ARG A 161 6.06 7.83 23.25
C ARG A 161 7.05 6.68 23.44
N GLU A 162 6.80 5.57 22.74
CA GLU A 162 7.65 4.38 22.70
C GLU A 162 7.94 4.07 21.23
N CYS A 163 9.13 3.54 20.91
CA CYS A 163 9.47 3.21 19.54
C CYS A 163 8.63 2.04 19.04
N PRO A 164 7.71 2.23 18.06
CA PRO A 164 6.94 1.13 17.53
C PRO A 164 7.85 0.12 16.82
N LYS A 165 7.34 -1.09 16.57
CA LYS A 165 8.11 -2.06 15.78
C LYS A 165 8.22 -1.58 14.32
N LEU A 166 9.43 -1.68 13.74
CA LEU A 166 9.66 -1.37 12.33
C LEU A 166 9.14 -2.50 11.45
N GLU A 167 7.92 -2.35 10.95
CA GLU A 167 7.31 -3.28 10.01
C GLU A 167 7.17 -2.60 8.63
N PHE A 168 7.57 -3.31 7.58
CA PHE A 168 7.46 -2.85 6.18
C PHE A 168 6.18 -3.34 5.49
N GLY A 169 5.45 -4.24 6.14
CA GLY A 169 4.12 -4.68 5.73
C GLY A 169 3.18 -4.69 6.94
N ASP A 170 1.89 -4.81 6.66
CA ASP A 170 0.87 -4.98 7.70
C ASP A 170 0.81 -6.44 8.15
N SER A 171 0.40 -6.67 9.40
CA SER A 171 0.02 -8.02 9.83
C SER A 171 -1.17 -8.48 8.97
N CYS A 172 -1.04 -9.62 8.30
CA CYS A 172 -2.19 -10.19 7.57
C CYS A 172 -3.24 -10.80 8.51
N SER A 173 -3.03 -10.65 9.83
CA SER A 173 -3.78 -11.30 10.87
C SER A 173 -3.91 -10.35 12.06
N GLU A 174 -4.95 -9.53 12.06
CA GLU A 174 -5.77 -9.34 13.26
C GLU A 174 -7.19 -8.98 12.83
N ASP A 175 -8.08 -9.94 13.04
CA ASP A 175 -9.48 -9.91 12.70
C ASP A 175 -10.28 -9.06 13.67
N THR A 176 -10.46 -7.80 13.35
CA THR A 176 -11.72 -7.11 13.65
C THR A 176 -12.80 -7.67 12.72
N THR A 177 -13.32 -8.85 13.05
CA THR A 177 -14.52 -9.39 12.39
C THR A 177 -15.69 -8.47 12.72
N VAL A 178 -15.97 -7.53 11.81
CA VAL A 178 -17.31 -6.95 11.73
C VAL A 178 -18.23 -8.11 11.33
N PRO A 179 -19.36 -8.33 12.01
CA PRO A 179 -20.26 -9.43 11.68
C PRO A 179 -20.61 -9.38 10.18
N PRO A 180 -20.55 -10.52 9.47
CA PRO A 180 -20.83 -10.56 8.04
C PRO A 180 -22.25 -10.05 7.80
N ILE A 181 -22.38 -8.97 7.03
CA ILE A 181 -23.66 -8.55 6.49
C ILE A 181 -23.94 -9.52 5.34
N ASN A 182 -24.72 -10.57 5.63
CA ASN A 182 -25.18 -11.51 4.62
C ASN A 182 -26.17 -10.79 3.69
N SER A 183 -25.68 -10.14 2.64
CA SER A 183 -26.51 -9.69 1.53
C SER A 183 -26.91 -10.93 0.72
N GLN A 184 -28.11 -11.44 0.97
CA GLN A 184 -28.64 -12.61 0.29
C GLN A 184 -28.94 -12.25 -1.17
N THR A 185 -28.07 -12.65 -2.09
CA THR A 185 -28.33 -12.51 -3.53
C THR A 185 -28.86 -13.85 -4.08
N ASN A 186 -29.62 -13.80 -5.18
CA ASN A 186 -30.02 -15.03 -5.90
C ASN A 186 -28.82 -15.78 -6.51
N PHE A 187 -27.62 -15.22 -6.37
CA PHE A 187 -26.36 -15.82 -6.75
C PHE A 187 -25.69 -16.38 -5.49
N ASN A 188 -25.06 -17.55 -5.59
CA ASN A 188 -24.27 -18.12 -4.49
C ASN A 188 -22.93 -17.38 -4.35
N ILE A 189 -22.98 -16.07 -4.14
CA ILE A 189 -21.82 -15.21 -3.92
C ILE A 189 -21.95 -14.64 -2.50
N ASN A 190 -20.87 -14.74 -1.73
CA ASN A 190 -20.81 -14.16 -0.40
C ASN A 190 -19.76 -13.05 -0.34
N PHE A 191 -20.01 -12.04 0.49
CA PHE A 191 -19.06 -10.97 0.77
C PHE A 191 -18.68 -11.01 2.25
N ASN A 192 -17.40 -11.19 2.54
CA ASN A 192 -16.86 -10.98 3.88
C ASN A 192 -16.21 -9.59 3.93
N ILE A 193 -16.76 -8.69 4.74
CA ILE A 193 -16.43 -7.27 4.79
C ILE A 193 -15.71 -6.95 6.09
N LYS A 194 -14.54 -6.31 6.00
CA LYS A 194 -13.74 -5.90 7.15
C LYS A 194 -13.40 -4.42 7.09
N ILE A 195 -13.59 -3.69 8.18
CA ILE A 195 -13.05 -2.34 8.35
C ILE A 195 -11.59 -2.47 8.79
N ILE A 196 -10.66 -2.01 7.95
CA ILE A 196 -9.23 -2.00 8.21
C ILE A 196 -8.84 -0.78 9.05
N GLN A 197 -9.37 0.38 8.70
CA GLN A 197 -9.08 1.65 9.39
C GLN A 197 -10.28 2.59 9.28
N GLN A 198 -10.40 3.51 10.23
CA GLN A 198 -11.35 4.63 10.16
C GLN A 198 -10.69 5.93 10.62
N TRP A 199 -11.13 7.05 10.05
CA TRP A 199 -10.70 8.39 10.47
C TRP A 199 -11.78 9.42 10.22
N THR A 200 -11.73 10.54 10.93
CA THR A 200 -12.66 11.66 10.75
C THR A 200 -11.93 12.84 10.14
N ASN A 201 -12.45 13.37 9.04
CA ASN A 201 -11.93 14.60 8.41
C ASN A 201 -13.11 15.50 8.00
N GLY A 202 -13.09 16.77 8.42
CA GLY A 202 -14.15 17.72 8.09
C GLY A 202 -15.55 17.30 8.56
N GLY A 203 -15.65 16.62 9.70
CA GLY A 203 -16.92 16.13 10.24
C GLY A 203 -17.51 14.90 9.53
N LYS A 204 -16.79 14.32 8.56
CA LYS A 204 -17.15 13.06 7.91
C LYS A 204 -16.24 11.93 8.39
N THR A 205 -16.82 10.79 8.71
CA THR A 205 -16.07 9.56 9.01
C THR A 205 -15.83 8.80 7.72
N PHE A 206 -14.57 8.45 7.49
CA PHE A 206 -14.10 7.63 6.39
C PHE A 206 -13.69 6.27 6.93
N TYR A 207 -13.93 5.25 6.12
CA TYR A 207 -13.63 3.86 6.44
C TYR A 207 -12.84 3.25 5.27
N ILE A 208 -11.74 2.57 5.59
CA ILE A 208 -11.03 1.68 4.67
C ILE A 208 -11.61 0.29 4.84
N TYR A 209 -12.15 -0.28 3.75
CA TYR A 209 -12.69 -1.63 3.72
C TYR A 209 -11.77 -2.58 2.97
N SER A 210 -11.70 -3.82 3.47
CA SER A 210 -11.21 -5.00 2.75
C SER A 210 -12.37 -5.97 2.59
N VAL A 211 -12.63 -6.42 1.37
CA VAL A 211 -13.75 -7.29 1.04
C VAL A 211 -13.27 -8.53 0.31
N SER A 212 -13.65 -9.69 0.84
CA SER A 212 -13.46 -10.98 0.19
C SER A 212 -14.76 -11.41 -0.49
N LEU A 213 -14.75 -11.46 -1.81
CA LEU A 213 -15.82 -11.96 -2.66
C LEU A 213 -15.61 -13.45 -2.87
N ILE A 214 -16.54 -14.29 -2.40
CA ILE A 214 -16.42 -15.73 -2.40
C ILE A 214 -17.47 -16.33 -3.33
N ASN A 215 -17.04 -17.14 -4.31
CA ASN A 215 -17.94 -17.91 -5.16
C ASN A 215 -18.34 -19.22 -4.45
N ASN A 216 -19.51 -19.25 -3.83
CA ASN A 216 -20.10 -20.46 -3.23
C ASN A 216 -20.97 -21.24 -4.23
N GLY A 217 -21.00 -20.84 -5.50
CA GLY A 217 -21.66 -21.58 -6.57
C GLY A 217 -20.84 -22.79 -7.00
N ASN A 218 -21.49 -23.73 -7.68
CA ASN A 218 -20.83 -24.95 -8.18
C ASN A 218 -19.99 -24.72 -9.45
N ASP A 219 -20.22 -23.60 -10.14
CA ASP A 219 -19.58 -23.26 -11.42
C ASP A 219 -18.56 -22.14 -11.21
N SER A 220 -17.46 -22.17 -11.96
CA SER A 220 -16.58 -21.00 -12.08
C SER A 220 -17.31 -19.82 -12.70
N ILE A 221 -16.99 -18.60 -12.28
CA ILE A 221 -17.48 -17.37 -12.90
C ILE A 221 -16.33 -16.59 -13.52
N ASP A 222 -16.52 -16.02 -14.70
CA ASP A 222 -15.55 -15.13 -15.37
C ASP A 222 -16.02 -13.67 -15.41
N TYR A 223 -17.29 -13.43 -15.04
CA TYR A 223 -17.88 -12.11 -14.93
C TYR A 223 -18.80 -12.01 -13.71
N ILE A 224 -18.75 -10.88 -13.04
CA ILE A 224 -19.67 -10.49 -11.98
C ILE A 224 -19.90 -8.99 -12.04
N GLU A 225 -21.15 -8.61 -11.81
CA GLU A 225 -21.58 -7.23 -11.71
C GLU A 225 -22.13 -6.95 -10.31
N ILE A 226 -21.50 -5.99 -9.63
CA ILE A 226 -21.85 -5.55 -8.28
C ILE A 226 -22.42 -4.14 -8.38
N SER A 227 -23.66 -3.98 -7.94
CA SER A 227 -24.38 -2.72 -7.91
C SER A 227 -23.59 -1.67 -7.11
N LYS A 228 -23.49 -0.46 -7.67
CA LYS A 228 -22.96 0.72 -6.96
C LYS A 228 -23.90 1.27 -5.86
N ILE A 229 -25.18 0.86 -5.87
CA ILE A 229 -26.14 1.30 -4.84
C ILE A 229 -25.76 0.64 -3.52
N GLY A 230 -25.55 1.43 -2.46
CA GLY A 230 -25.05 0.94 -1.17
C GLY A 230 -23.53 0.74 -1.11
N PHE A 231 -22.86 0.91 -2.25
CA PHE A 231 -21.44 0.68 -2.48
C PHE A 231 -20.87 1.78 -3.41
N ASN A 232 -20.67 2.98 -2.85
CA ASN A 232 -20.15 4.14 -3.57
C ASN A 232 -18.75 4.54 -3.06
N PRO A 233 -17.70 3.81 -3.48
CA PRO A 233 -16.34 4.07 -3.05
C PRO A 233 -15.81 5.41 -3.59
N ILE A 234 -15.04 6.10 -2.76
CA ILE A 234 -14.26 7.29 -3.13
C ILE A 234 -13.00 6.87 -3.88
N GLU A 235 -12.34 5.83 -3.37
CA GLU A 235 -11.19 5.17 -3.98
C GLU A 235 -11.36 3.66 -3.87
N TYR A 236 -10.81 2.88 -4.80
CA TYR A 236 -10.92 1.42 -4.83
C TYR A 236 -9.70 0.78 -5.51
N TRP A 237 -9.42 -0.47 -5.18
CA TRP A 237 -8.34 -1.27 -5.79
C TRP A 237 -8.77 -2.72 -5.96
N ASN A 238 -8.15 -3.42 -6.92
CA ASN A 238 -8.47 -4.81 -7.29
C ASN A 238 -9.94 -5.05 -7.69
N ILE A 239 -10.63 -4.01 -8.13
CA ILE A 239 -11.97 -4.05 -8.71
C ILE A 239 -12.04 -2.99 -9.82
N ILE A 240 -12.90 -3.14 -10.82
CA ILE A 240 -13.04 -2.18 -11.92
C ILE A 240 -14.44 -1.61 -12.00
N ILE A 241 -14.57 -0.42 -12.60
CA ILE A 241 -15.85 0.14 -13.01
C ILE A 241 -16.19 -0.39 -14.39
N LEU A 242 -17.39 -0.97 -14.51
CA LEU A 242 -17.98 -1.46 -15.75
C LEU A 242 -18.63 -0.29 -16.52
N GLU A 243 -18.98 -0.50 -17.79
CA GLU A 243 -19.58 0.54 -18.64
C GLU A 243 -20.86 1.16 -18.05
N ASN A 244 -21.64 0.35 -17.34
CA ASN A 244 -22.87 0.79 -16.66
C ASN A 244 -22.63 1.45 -15.29
N LYS A 245 -21.36 1.70 -14.92
CA LYS A 245 -20.90 2.29 -13.66
C LYS A 245 -21.09 1.38 -12.42
N ASN A 246 -21.47 0.12 -12.61
CA ASN A 246 -21.35 -0.89 -11.56
C ASN A 246 -19.91 -1.41 -11.49
N TYR A 247 -19.65 -2.32 -10.58
CA TYR A 247 -18.30 -2.84 -10.34
C TYR A 247 -18.16 -4.29 -10.75
N GLY A 248 -16.96 -4.71 -11.15
CA GLY A 248 -16.70 -6.09 -11.54
C GLY A 248 -15.25 -6.51 -11.33
N LEU A 249 -14.97 -7.77 -11.66
CA LEU A 249 -13.61 -8.31 -11.58
C LEU A 249 -12.69 -7.64 -12.61
N PRO A 250 -11.43 -7.36 -12.26
CA PRO A 250 -10.46 -6.86 -13.22
C PRO A 250 -10.09 -7.95 -14.24
N ILE A 251 -9.68 -7.54 -15.44
CA ILE A 251 -9.41 -8.45 -16.58
C ILE A 251 -8.35 -9.53 -16.31
N TRP A 252 -7.46 -9.31 -15.33
CA TRP A 252 -6.44 -10.27 -14.93
C TRP A 252 -6.98 -11.39 -14.01
N VAL A 253 -8.18 -11.24 -13.46
CA VAL A 253 -8.93 -12.34 -12.83
C VAL A 253 -9.74 -13.03 -13.92
N SER A 254 -9.12 -13.96 -14.62
CA SER A 254 -9.76 -14.66 -15.74
C SER A 254 -10.96 -15.51 -15.34
N GLN A 255 -10.93 -16.09 -14.13
CA GLN A 255 -12.04 -16.82 -13.54
C GLN A 255 -11.93 -16.90 -12.02
N LEU A 256 -13.07 -16.95 -11.35
CA LEU A 256 -13.20 -17.25 -9.93
C LEU A 256 -13.90 -18.60 -9.77
N GLY A 257 -13.10 -19.64 -9.50
CA GLY A 257 -13.60 -21.00 -9.34
C GLY A 257 -14.54 -21.19 -8.14
N SER A 258 -15.30 -22.28 -8.15
CA SER A 258 -16.12 -22.72 -7.01
C SER A 258 -15.27 -22.82 -5.73
N GLY A 259 -15.75 -22.21 -4.65
CA GLY A 259 -15.08 -22.13 -3.34
C GLY A 259 -13.86 -21.21 -3.30
N LYS A 260 -13.55 -20.48 -4.38
CA LYS A 260 -12.44 -19.52 -4.41
C LYS A 260 -12.92 -18.12 -4.05
N SER A 261 -11.97 -17.29 -3.62
CA SER A 261 -12.23 -15.90 -3.26
C SER A 261 -11.34 -14.93 -4.03
N HIS A 262 -11.86 -13.72 -4.25
CA HIS A 262 -11.14 -12.57 -4.76
C HIS A 262 -11.23 -11.42 -3.76
N THR A 263 -10.10 -10.80 -3.42
CA THR A 263 -10.05 -9.72 -2.44
C THR A 263 -9.87 -8.38 -3.13
N PHE A 264 -10.72 -7.43 -2.75
CA PHE A 264 -10.62 -6.03 -3.16
C PHE A 264 -10.78 -5.11 -1.95
N GLY A 265 -10.46 -3.83 -2.12
CA GLY A 265 -10.67 -2.86 -1.06
C GLY A 265 -10.99 -1.48 -1.59
N PHE A 266 -11.48 -0.63 -0.69
CA PHE A 266 -11.95 0.69 -1.04
C PHE A 266 -12.09 1.62 0.18
N ILE A 267 -12.19 2.92 -0.08
CA ILE A 267 -12.50 3.95 0.91
C ILE A 267 -13.94 4.41 0.71
N SER A 268 -14.73 4.51 1.78
CA SER A 268 -16.09 5.05 1.73
C SER A 268 -16.46 5.78 3.02
N THR A 269 -17.46 6.66 2.94
CA THR A 269 -18.12 7.27 4.12
C THR A 269 -19.41 6.54 4.49
N GLN A 270 -19.80 5.50 3.73
CA GLN A 270 -21.03 4.75 3.92
C GLN A 270 -20.82 3.62 4.93
N TYR A 271 -21.66 3.57 5.97
CA TYR A 271 -21.74 2.46 6.92
C TYR A 271 -23.17 2.35 7.48
N PRO A 272 -23.78 1.14 7.55
CA PRO A 272 -23.28 -0.13 7.03
C PRO A 272 -23.27 -0.17 5.49
N LEU A 273 -22.52 -1.11 4.93
CA LEU A 273 -22.48 -1.39 3.50
C LEU A 273 -23.56 -2.38 3.10
N ASP A 274 -24.06 -2.24 1.88
CA ASP A 274 -25.00 -3.18 1.27
C ASP A 274 -24.49 -3.55 -0.13
N PHE A 275 -24.03 -4.79 -0.29
CA PHE A 275 -23.59 -5.31 -1.58
C PHE A 275 -24.75 -5.99 -2.29
N LYS A 276 -24.93 -5.70 -3.57
CA LYS A 276 -25.90 -6.40 -4.40
C LYS A 276 -25.27 -6.87 -5.68
N VAL A 277 -25.25 -8.19 -5.87
CA VAL A 277 -24.87 -8.79 -7.16
C VAL A 277 -26.06 -8.64 -8.12
N VAL A 278 -25.78 -8.06 -9.29
CA VAL A 278 -26.75 -7.82 -10.35
C VAL A 278 -26.74 -8.99 -11.33
N THR A 279 -25.57 -9.45 -11.74
CA THR A 279 -25.40 -10.50 -12.77
C THR A 279 -24.07 -11.23 -12.58
N ILE A 280 -24.02 -12.50 -12.99
CA ILE A 280 -22.80 -13.29 -13.13
C ILE A 280 -22.81 -14.00 -14.50
N HIS A 281 -21.64 -14.27 -15.07
CA HIS A 281 -21.52 -15.27 -16.14
C HIS A 281 -20.81 -16.50 -15.60
N LYS A 282 -21.37 -17.67 -15.93
CA LYS A 282 -20.82 -18.98 -15.54
C LYS A 282 -20.00 -19.53 -16.68
N VAL A 283 -18.81 -20.04 -16.36
CA VAL A 283 -17.98 -20.78 -17.33
C VAL A 283 -18.53 -22.21 -17.42
N ILE A 284 -19.20 -22.54 -18.54
CA ILE A 284 -19.72 -23.88 -18.78
C ILE A 284 -18.59 -24.76 -19.29
N THR A 285 -18.01 -25.57 -18.40
CA THR A 285 -17.07 -26.61 -18.81
C THR A 285 -17.84 -27.69 -19.56
N THR A 286 -17.77 -27.66 -20.89
CA THR A 286 -18.35 -28.73 -21.70
C THR A 286 -17.46 -29.95 -21.53
N THR A 287 -17.80 -30.85 -20.60
CA THR A 287 -17.10 -32.12 -20.45
C THR A 287 -17.36 -32.95 -21.70
N THR A 288 -16.46 -32.87 -22.68
CA THR A 288 -16.48 -33.77 -23.83
C THR A 288 -16.20 -35.16 -23.31
N ARG A 289 -17.27 -35.95 -23.10
CA ARG A 289 -17.17 -37.33 -22.68
C ARG A 289 -16.60 -38.12 -23.86
N THR A 290 -15.28 -38.26 -23.91
CA THR A 290 -14.62 -39.16 -24.86
C THR A 290 -15.04 -40.58 -24.50
N THR A 291 -16.07 -41.10 -25.16
CA THR A 291 -16.35 -42.53 -25.17
C THR A 291 -15.19 -43.22 -25.85
N SER A 292 -14.29 -43.81 -25.05
CA SER A 292 -13.33 -44.79 -25.53
C SER A 292 -14.11 -46.00 -26.03
N ILE A 293 -14.20 -46.16 -27.35
CA ILE A 293 -14.69 -47.40 -27.96
C ILE A 293 -13.56 -48.42 -27.75
N ASN A 294 -13.77 -49.34 -26.82
CA ASN A 294 -12.89 -50.51 -26.67
C ASN A 294 -13.18 -51.46 -27.84
N TYR A 295 -12.23 -51.62 -28.74
CA TYR A 295 -12.24 -52.72 -29.70
C TYR A 295 -11.76 -53.98 -28.97
N PHE A 296 -12.66 -54.95 -28.81
CA PHE A 296 -12.34 -56.33 -28.45
C PHE A 296 -12.23 -57.17 -29.73
#